data_AF-A0A173VV80-F1
#
_entry.id   AF-A0A173VV80-F1
#
_cell.length_a   1.000
_cell.length_b   1.000
_cell.length_c   1.000
_cell.angle_alpha   90.00
_cell.angle_beta   90.00
_cell.angle_gamma   90.00
#
_symmetry.space_group_name_H-M   'P 1'
#
loop_
_entity.id
_entity.type
_entity.pdbx_description
1 polymer ?
#
loop_
_entity_poly.entity_id
_entity_poly.type
_entity_poly.pdbx_seq_one_letter_code
_entity_poly.pdbx_strand_id
1 'polypeptide(L)'
;MTKEEEIRMINEKLDFYVMEASDEEFNTEEVRKLVKRLDELDPIPLPWKSDEEALKDFWDYCEERQREERIIADMKIKDENKD
;
A
#
# COMPACT_ATOMS: atom_id res chain seq x y z
N MET A 1 26.41 19.46 0.89
CA MET A 1 24.97 19.25 0.65
C MET A 1 24.46 18.48 1.84
N THR A 2 23.46 19.01 2.53
CA THR A 2 22.80 18.28 3.61
C THR A 2 21.82 17.26 3.02
N LYS A 3 21.48 16.23 3.79
CA LYS A 3 20.48 15.22 3.41
C LYS A 3 19.14 15.87 3.01
N GLU A 4 18.71 16.87 3.78
CA GLU A 4 17.46 17.60 3.55
C GLU A 4 17.49 18.45 2.27
N GLU A 5 18.65 19.06 1.94
CA GLU A 5 18.84 19.78 0.68
C GLU A 5 18.77 18.84 -0.53
N GLU A 6 19.39 17.66 -0.44
CA GLU A 6 19.36 16.64 -1.51
C GLU A 6 17.94 16.12 -1.73
N ILE A 7 17.21 15.79 -0.66
CA ILE A 7 15.80 15.37 -0.72
C ILE A 7 14.95 16.46 -1.38
N ARG A 8 15.12 17.72 -0.99
CA ARG A 8 14.39 18.85 -1.58
C ARG A 8 14.65 18.96 -3.09
N MET A 9 15.91 18.86 -3.50
CA MET A 9 16.28 18.92 -4.93
C MET A 9 15.71 17.74 -5.72
N ILE A 10 15.70 16.54 -5.14
CA ILE A 10 15.11 15.35 -5.77
C ILE A 10 13.59 15.53 -5.93
N ASN A 11 12.90 15.99 -4.89
CA ASN A 11 11.46 16.23 -4.94
C ASN A 11 11.09 17.30 -5.97
N GLU A 12 11.79 18.43 -6.01
CA GLU A 12 11.57 19.48 -7.02
C GLU A 12 11.71 18.95 -8.45
N LYS A 13 12.69 18.07 -8.68
CA LYS A 13 12.88 17.44 -10.00
C LYS A 13 11.80 16.41 -10.32
N LEU A 14 11.35 15.63 -9.34
CA LEU A 14 10.24 14.69 -9.52
C LEU A 14 8.93 15.43 -9.78
N ASP A 15 8.69 16.55 -9.09
CA ASP A 15 7.52 17.41 -9.32
C ASP A 15 7.52 17.95 -10.76
N PHE A 16 8.67 18.39 -11.29
CA PHE A 16 8.80 18.75 -12.71
C PHE A 16 8.38 17.62 -13.65
N TYR A 17 8.86 16.39 -13.42
CA TYR A 17 8.49 15.23 -14.25
C TYR A 17 7.01 14.85 -14.15
N VAL A 18 6.34 15.18 -13.05
CA VAL A 18 4.91 14.88 -12.84
C VAL A 18 4.01 15.99 -13.40
N MET A 19 4.44 17.24 -13.31
CA MET A 19 3.59 18.41 -13.57
C MET A 19 3.88 19.13 -14.89
N GLU A 20 5.13 19.13 -15.34
CA GLU A 20 5.60 20.03 -16.40
C GLU A 20 6.25 19.31 -17.60
N ALA A 21 6.90 18.16 -17.38
CA ALA A 21 7.61 17.45 -18.45
C ALA A 21 6.65 16.92 -19.53
N SER A 22 7.01 17.11 -20.81
CA SER A 22 6.37 16.42 -21.92
C SER A 22 6.87 14.97 -22.05
N ASP A 23 6.20 14.16 -22.85
CA ASP A 23 6.62 12.78 -23.15
C ASP A 23 8.03 12.70 -23.78
N GLU A 24 8.45 13.74 -24.52
CA GLU A 24 9.79 13.80 -25.13
C GLU A 24 10.88 14.17 -24.12
N GLU A 25 10.54 14.93 -23.09
CA GLU A 25 11.44 15.35 -22.02
C GLU A 25 11.47 14.34 -20.86
N PHE A 26 10.48 13.44 -20.79
CA PHE A 26 10.35 12.45 -19.73
C PHE A 26 11.38 11.30 -19.90
N ASN A 27 12.32 11.21 -18.96
CA ASN A 27 13.31 10.14 -18.93
C ASN A 27 13.05 9.15 -17.79
N THR A 28 12.52 7.98 -18.15
CA THR A 28 12.22 6.89 -17.22
C THR A 28 13.43 6.41 -16.41
N GLU A 29 14.63 6.35 -16.99
CA GLU A 29 15.83 5.92 -16.27
C GLU A 29 16.25 6.94 -15.22
N GLU A 30 16.09 8.22 -15.53
CA GLU A 30 16.43 9.31 -14.62
C GLU A 30 15.45 9.37 -13.45
N VAL A 31 14.14 9.30 -13.72
CA VAL A 31 13.10 9.21 -12.69
C VAL A 31 13.35 8.01 -11.77
N ARG A 32 13.69 6.84 -12.33
CA ARG A 32 13.99 5.64 -11.53
C ARG A 32 15.21 5.84 -10.62
N LYS A 33 16.26 6.53 -11.10
CA LYS A 33 17.45 6.85 -10.29
C LYS A 33 17.11 7.82 -9.16
N LEU A 34 16.29 8.85 -9.44
CA LEU A 34 15.85 9.84 -8.46
C LEU A 34 15.01 9.20 -7.35
N VAL A 35 14.01 8.38 -7.69
CA VAL A 35 13.16 7.67 -6.72
C VAL A 35 14.00 6.73 -5.85
N LYS A 36 14.90 5.94 -6.44
CA LYS A 36 15.76 5.05 -5.67
C LYS A 36 16.67 5.82 -4.69
N ARG A 37 17.20 6.97 -5.12
CA ARG A 37 18.02 7.82 -4.27
C ARG A 37 17.20 8.44 -3.13
N LEU A 38 15.95 8.80 -3.40
CA LEU A 38 15.01 9.29 -2.39
C LEU A 38 14.73 8.23 -1.32
N ASP A 39 14.49 6.97 -1.72
CA ASP A 39 14.30 5.83 -0.80
C ASP A 39 15.54 5.58 0.09
N GLU A 40 16.75 5.76 -0.44
CA GLU A 40 18.00 5.62 0.33
C GLU A 40 18.19 6.76 1.34
N LEU A 41 17.78 7.98 0.96
CA LEU A 41 17.91 9.17 1.79
C LEU A 41 16.82 9.18 2.85
N ASP A 42 15.56 9.23 2.45
CA ASP A 42 14.41 9.27 3.34
C ASP A 42 13.53 8.05 3.11
N PRO A 43 13.97 6.87 3.62
CA PRO A 43 13.15 5.68 3.54
C PRO A 43 11.84 6.00 4.24
N ILE A 44 10.73 5.90 3.51
CA ILE A 44 9.41 6.03 4.10
C ILE A 44 9.37 4.99 5.23
N PRO A 45 9.19 5.41 6.50
CA PRO A 45 9.11 4.48 7.60
C PRO A 45 7.89 3.63 7.33
N LEU A 46 8.08 2.38 6.90
CA LEU A 46 7.01 1.45 6.58
C LEU A 46 6.02 1.43 7.76
N PRO A 47 4.73 1.77 7.57
CA PRO A 47 3.68 1.15 8.33
C PRO A 47 3.03 0.13 7.37
N TRP A 48 2.48 -1.02 7.76
CA TRP A 48 1.67 -1.33 8.91
C TRP A 48 1.80 -2.84 9.06
N LYS A 49 2.34 -3.32 10.18
CA LYS A 49 2.47 -4.75 10.45
C LYS A 49 3.51 -5.44 9.55
N SER A 50 4.30 -6.35 10.12
CA SER A 50 5.15 -7.27 9.33
C SER A 50 4.29 -8.00 8.30
N ASP A 51 4.88 -8.54 7.22
CA ASP A 51 4.17 -9.47 6.32
C ASP A 51 3.43 -10.56 7.13
N GLU A 52 4.03 -11.03 8.22
CA GLU A 52 3.41 -11.98 9.15
C GLU A 52 2.16 -11.44 9.84
N GLU A 53 2.19 -10.17 10.26
CA GLU A 53 1.13 -9.56 11.04
C GLU A 53 -0.01 -9.05 10.13
N ALA A 54 0.29 -8.67 8.89
CA ALA A 54 -0.71 -8.47 7.83
C ALA A 54 -1.39 -9.79 7.42
N LEU A 55 -0.63 -10.89 7.32
CA LEU A 55 -1.18 -12.22 7.06
C LEU A 55 -2.06 -12.70 8.21
N LYS A 56 -1.66 -12.46 9.46
CA LYS A 56 -2.46 -12.80 10.64
C LYS A 56 -3.81 -12.08 10.61
N ASP A 57 -3.82 -10.77 10.38
CA ASP A 57 -5.06 -9.99 10.30
C ASP A 57 -6.01 -10.50 9.22
N PHE A 58 -5.46 -10.89 8.06
CA PHE A 58 -6.23 -11.48 6.98
C PHE A 58 -6.90 -12.79 7.40
N TRP A 59 -6.18 -13.68 8.07
CA TRP A 59 -6.73 -14.96 8.54
C TRP A 59 -7.76 -14.78 9.65
N ASP A 60 -7.51 -13.89 10.61
CA ASP A 60 -8.46 -13.57 11.69
C ASP A 60 -9.80 -13.07 11.09
N TYR A 61 -9.72 -12.19 10.08
CA TYR A 61 -10.90 -11.73 9.35
C TYR A 61 -11.63 -12.87 8.61
N CYS A 62 -10.89 -13.77 7.96
CA CYS A 62 -11.48 -14.92 7.28
C CYS A 62 -12.22 -15.86 8.25
N GLU A 63 -11.65 -16.14 9.41
CA GLU A 63 -12.29 -16.98 10.44
C GLU A 63 -13.57 -16.35 10.98
N GLU A 64 -13.54 -15.03 11.25
CA GLU A 64 -14.70 -14.29 11.73
C GLU A 64 -15.85 -14.33 10.71
N ARG A 65 -15.55 -14.09 9.43
CA ARG A 65 -16.56 -14.18 8.36
C ARG A 65 -17.14 -15.58 8.20
N GLN A 66 -16.32 -16.62 8.24
CA GLN A 66 -16.83 -18.00 8.19
C GLN A 66 -17.72 -18.34 9.39
N ARG A 67 -17.50 -17.72 10.55
CA ARG A 67 -18.36 -17.91 11.72
C ARG A 67 -19.71 -17.23 11.52
N GLU A 68 -19.73 -15.99 11.04
CA GLU A 68 -20.96 -15.25 10.75
C GLU A 68 -21.83 -15.99 9.72
N GLU A 69 -21.23 -16.48 8.63
CA GLU A 69 -21.93 -17.23 7.58
C GLU A 69 -22.57 -18.51 8.12
N ARG A 70 -21.86 -19.25 9.00
CA ARG A 70 -22.41 -20.44 9.67
C ARG A 70 -23.63 -20.11 10.52
N ILE A 71 -23.58 -19.02 11.29
CA ILE A 71 -24.72 -18.59 12.11
C ILE A 71 -25.92 -18.27 11.22
N ILE A 72 -25.72 -17.56 10.11
CA ILE A 72 -26.78 -17.22 9.16
C ILE A 72 -27.37 -18.48 8.51
N ALA A 73 -26.53 -19.43 8.10
CA ALA A 73 -26.97 -20.70 7.53
C ALA A 73 -27.78 -21.53 8.54
N ASP A 74 -27.31 -21.66 9.78
CA ASP A 74 -28.01 -22.38 10.85
C ASP A 74 -29.37 -21.76 11.19
N MET A 75 -29.48 -20.44 11.14
CA MET A 75 -30.76 -19.74 11.31
C MET A 75 -31.73 -20.07 10.18
N LYS A 76 -31.27 -20.02 8.92
CA LYS A 76 -32.10 -20.37 7.75
C LYS A 76 -32.60 -21.81 7.81
N ILE A 77 -31.74 -22.77 8.17
CA ILE A 77 -32.13 -24.18 8.31
C ILE A 77 -33.20 -24.35 9.40
N LYS A 78 -33.10 -23.63 10.51
CA LYS A 78 -34.11 -23.71 11.59
C LYS A 78 -35.46 -23.10 11.20
N ASP A 79 -35.45 -22.08 10.35
CA ASP A 79 -36.67 -21.48 9.84
C ASP A 79 -37.34 -22.37 8.78
N GLU A 80 -36.56 -23.04 7.92
CA GLU A 80 -37.07 -24.02 6.94
C GLU A 80 -37.65 -25.29 7.57
N ASN A 81 -37.16 -25.70 8.76
CA ASN A 81 -37.66 -26.88 9.48
C ASN A 81 -38.83 -26.56 10.45
N LYS A 82 -39.38 -25.33 10.40
CA LYS A 82 -40.52 -24.90 11.24
C LYS A 82 -41.87 -24.90 10.52
N ASP A 83 -41.89 -25.15 9.22
CA ASP A 83 -43.08 -25.43 8.41
C ASP A 83 -43.40 -26.93 8.39
#